data_AF-A0A3C2B6J2-F1
#
_entry.id   AF-A0A3C2B6J2-F1
#
_cell.length_a   1.000
_cell.length_b   1.000
_cell.length_c   1.000
_cell.angle_alpha   90.00
_cell.angle_beta   90.00
_cell.angle_gamma   90.00
#
_symmetry.space_group_name_H-M   'P 1'
#
loop_
_entity.id
_entity.type
_entity.pdbx_description
1 polymer ?
#
loop_
_entity_poly.entity_id
_entity_poly.type
_entity_poly.pdbx_seq_one_letter_code
_entity_poly.pdbx_strand_id
1 'polypeptide(L)'
;MSLAPDRLAIGIHRHFTTPGVHPYDEVVWELRDARISNWKDGTVAFEQLGVEFPVDWSLNATNIVAQKYFRGTLGTPEREQSLRQVIDRVADTITQWGVEGGYFADQAEVDAFNHELKYILVTQRAAFNSPVWFN
;
A
#
# COMPACT_ATOMS: atom_id res chain seq x y z
N MET A 1 41.09 -21.01 0.30
CA MET A 1 40.13 -20.10 -0.40
C MET A 1 38.77 -20.43 0.17
N SER A 2 38.31 -19.66 1.16
CA SER A 2 37.01 -19.91 1.79
C SER A 2 35.94 -19.53 0.79
N LEU A 3 35.23 -20.52 0.24
CA LEU A 3 33.97 -20.28 -0.45
C LEU A 3 33.02 -19.71 0.61
N ALA A 4 32.76 -18.41 0.56
CA ALA A 4 31.64 -17.84 1.30
C ALA A 4 30.38 -18.63 0.90
N PRO A 5 29.48 -18.98 1.83
CA PRO A 5 28.28 -19.72 1.48
C PRO A 5 27.50 -18.95 0.41
N ASP A 6 26.97 -19.69 -0.56
CA ASP A 6 25.93 -19.21 -1.46
C ASP A 6 24.93 -18.36 -0.68
N ARG A 7 24.69 -17.14 -1.16
CA ARG A 7 23.84 -16.13 -0.51
C ARG A 7 22.54 -16.81 -0.03
N LEU A 8 22.26 -16.78 1.27
CA LEU A 8 21.03 -17.32 1.85
C LEU A 8 19.83 -16.59 1.23
N ALA A 9 19.18 -17.20 0.24
CA ALA A 9 17.88 -16.77 -0.22
C ALA A 9 16.86 -16.93 0.92
N ILE A 10 15.95 -15.97 1.07
CA ILE A 10 14.98 -15.97 2.16
C ILE A 10 14.01 -17.15 2.06
N GLY A 11 13.67 -17.57 0.83
CA GLY A 11 12.77 -18.70 0.59
C GLY A 11 11.31 -18.31 0.85
N ILE A 12 10.89 -17.16 0.31
CA ILE A 12 9.53 -16.64 0.48
C ILE A 12 8.54 -17.48 -0.33
N HIS A 13 7.47 -17.90 0.35
CA HIS A 13 6.37 -18.65 -0.25
C HIS A 13 5.07 -17.86 -0.12
N ARG A 14 4.19 -18.04 -1.11
CA ARG A 14 2.85 -17.45 -1.09
C ARG A 14 1.99 -18.14 -0.03
N HIS A 15 1.24 -17.35 0.72
CA HIS A 15 0.33 -17.80 1.77
C HIS A 15 -1.08 -17.29 1.54
N PHE A 16 -1.22 -16.03 1.14
CA PHE A 16 -2.52 -15.41 0.88
C PHE A 16 -2.81 -15.22 -0.60
N THR A 17 -1.78 -15.16 -1.44
CA THR A 17 -1.91 -14.76 -2.85
C THR A 17 -1.75 -15.93 -3.80
N THR A 18 -2.36 -15.81 -4.98
CA THR A 18 -2.27 -16.81 -6.05
C THR A 18 -1.28 -16.36 -7.13
N PRO A 19 -0.38 -17.23 -7.63
CA PRO A 19 0.48 -16.89 -8.77
C PRO A 19 -0.32 -16.39 -9.98
N GLY A 20 0.10 -15.28 -10.57
CA GLY A 20 -0.55 -14.68 -11.73
C GLY A 20 -1.81 -13.84 -11.42
N VAL A 21 -2.23 -13.76 -10.17
CA VAL A 21 -3.34 -12.89 -9.72
C VAL A 21 -2.78 -11.75 -8.90
N HIS A 22 -3.18 -10.51 -9.21
CA HIS A 22 -2.78 -9.37 -8.40
C HIS A 22 -3.71 -9.28 -7.18
N PRO A 23 -3.20 -9.08 -5.95
CA PRO A 23 -4.02 -9.12 -4.73
C PRO A 23 -5.14 -8.08 -4.71
N TYR A 24 -4.98 -6.97 -5.42
CA TYR A 24 -6.05 -5.96 -5.53
C TYR A 24 -7.24 -6.39 -6.40
N ASP A 25 -7.08 -7.40 -7.25
CA ASP A 25 -8.18 -7.93 -8.09
C ASP A 25 -9.13 -8.82 -7.28
N GLU A 26 -8.67 -9.31 -6.13
CA GLU A 26 -9.45 -10.10 -5.18
C GLU A 26 -10.20 -9.22 -4.16
N VAL A 27 -10.04 -7.90 -4.24
CA VAL A 27 -10.67 -6.91 -3.36
C VAL A 27 -11.72 -6.14 -4.15
N VAL A 28 -12.86 -5.84 -3.51
CA VAL A 28 -13.90 -4.98 -4.11
C VAL A 28 -13.61 -3.52 -3.75
N TRP A 29 -13.58 -2.66 -4.76
CA TRP A 29 -13.23 -1.25 -4.63
C TRP A 29 -14.42 -0.36 -4.95
N GLU A 30 -14.45 0.81 -4.34
CA GLU A 30 -15.42 1.85 -4.65
C GLU A 30 -14.78 3.23 -4.62
N LEU A 31 -15.42 4.15 -5.34
CA LEU A 31 -15.13 5.58 -5.25
C LEU A 31 -16.02 6.18 -4.18
N ARG A 32 -15.44 6.99 -3.32
CA ARG A 32 -16.14 7.71 -2.25
C ARG A 32 -15.50 9.07 -2.00
N ASP A 33 -16.23 9.97 -1.38
CA ASP A 33 -15.72 11.31 -1.05
C ASP A 33 -15.14 11.32 0.36
N ALA A 34 -13.90 11.77 0.48
CA ALA A 34 -13.27 12.02 1.77
C ALA A 34 -13.58 13.45 2.22
N ARG A 35 -14.40 13.60 3.27
CA ARG A 35 -14.82 14.89 3.80
C ARG A 35 -14.72 14.91 5.31
N ILE A 36 -14.05 15.92 5.84
CA ILE A 36 -13.93 16.17 7.28
C ILE A 36 -14.52 17.55 7.55
N SER A 37 -15.59 17.59 8.33
CA SER A 37 -16.22 18.83 8.79
C SER A 37 -15.77 19.17 10.21
N ASN A 38 -15.64 20.46 10.50
CA ASN A 38 -15.42 20.95 11.84
C ASN A 38 -16.71 20.79 12.67
N TRP A 39 -16.60 20.10 13.80
CA TRP A 39 -17.75 19.80 14.67
C TRP A 39 -18.37 21.05 15.31
N LYS A 40 -17.63 22.17 15.42
CA LYS A 40 -18.11 23.39 16.08
C LYS A 40 -19.02 24.24 15.20
N ASP A 41 -18.71 24.34 13.92
CA ASP A 41 -19.36 25.28 12.99
C ASP A 41 -19.85 24.62 11.69
N GLY A 42 -19.60 23.32 11.50
CA GLY A 42 -20.00 22.58 10.31
C GLY A 42 -19.18 22.90 9.06
N THR A 43 -18.17 23.77 9.15
CA THR A 43 -17.32 24.13 8.00
C THR A 43 -16.51 22.93 7.51
N VAL A 44 -16.23 22.87 6.22
CA VAL A 44 -15.42 21.79 5.64
C VAL A 44 -13.95 22.09 5.92
N ALA A 45 -13.33 21.27 6.76
CA ALA A 45 -11.91 21.37 7.13
C ALA A 45 -10.99 20.68 6.10
N PHE A 46 -11.49 19.62 5.46
CA PHE A 46 -10.79 18.91 4.40
C PHE A 46 -11.80 18.24 3.46
N GLU A 47 -11.52 18.28 2.17
CA GLU A 47 -12.29 17.59 1.14
C GLU A 47 -11.37 17.07 0.05
N GLN A 48 -11.56 15.81 -0.34
CA GLN A 48 -11.05 15.23 -1.57
C GLN A 48 -12.08 14.25 -2.12
N LEU A 49 -12.59 14.54 -3.32
CA LEU A 49 -13.69 13.81 -3.94
C LEU A 49 -13.18 12.63 -4.77
N GLY A 50 -14.03 11.61 -4.92
CA GLY A 50 -13.78 10.48 -5.80
C GLY A 50 -12.51 9.70 -5.47
N VAL A 51 -12.22 9.49 -4.18
CA VAL A 51 -11.08 8.67 -3.76
C VAL A 51 -11.44 7.18 -3.77
N GLU A 52 -10.52 6.34 -4.21
CA GLU A 52 -10.71 4.91 -4.38
C GLU A 52 -10.21 4.12 -3.17
N PHE A 53 -11.11 3.34 -2.55
CA PHE A 53 -10.81 2.51 -1.37
C PHE A 53 -11.54 1.16 -1.45
N PRO A 54 -11.07 0.13 -0.74
CA PRO A 54 -11.83 -1.09 -0.56
C PRO A 54 -13.15 -0.83 0.16
N VAL A 55 -14.20 -1.55 -0.23
CA VAL A 55 -15.54 -1.39 0.36
C VAL A 55 -15.54 -1.59 1.87
N ASP A 56 -14.74 -2.53 2.37
CA ASP A 56 -14.66 -2.89 3.79
C ASP A 56 -13.96 -1.83 4.66
N TRP A 57 -13.26 -0.86 4.06
CA TRP A 57 -12.64 0.22 4.83
C TRP A 57 -13.71 1.18 5.35
N SER A 58 -13.61 1.58 6.61
CA SER A 58 -14.53 2.60 7.17
C SER A 58 -14.31 3.98 6.53
N LEU A 59 -15.38 4.79 6.46
CA LEU A 59 -15.29 6.19 6.01
C LEU A 59 -14.29 7.01 6.85
N ASN A 60 -14.17 6.73 8.15
CA ASN A 60 -13.18 7.38 9.00
C ASN A 60 -11.74 7.05 8.57
N ALA A 61 -11.47 5.80 8.19
CA ALA A 61 -10.17 5.39 7.69
C ALA A 61 -9.87 6.05 6.33
N THR A 62 -10.84 6.09 5.41
CA THR A 62 -10.75 6.83 4.14
C THR A 62 -10.40 8.30 4.40
N ASN A 63 -11.11 8.98 5.30
CA ASN A 63 -10.86 10.37 5.63
C ASN A 63 -9.44 10.61 6.17
N ILE A 64 -8.98 9.75 7.09
CA ILE A 64 -7.63 9.87 7.68
C ILE A 64 -6.55 9.64 6.62
N VAL A 65 -6.69 8.59 5.80
CA VAL A 65 -5.72 8.26 4.74
C VAL A 65 -5.68 9.37 3.69
N ALA A 66 -6.84 9.79 3.20
CA ALA A 66 -6.92 10.86 2.22
C ALA A 66 -6.31 12.16 2.75
N GLN A 67 -6.60 12.55 4.00
CA GLN A 67 -6.06 13.79 4.56
C GLN A 67 -4.54 13.74 4.78
N LYS A 68 -4.02 12.64 5.33
CA LYS A 68 -2.66 12.60 5.88
C LYS A 68 -1.66 11.82 5.03
N TYR A 69 -2.09 10.78 4.34
CA TYR A 69 -1.21 9.77 3.75
C TYR A 69 -1.13 9.86 2.23
N PHE A 70 -2.15 10.41 1.57
CA PHE A 70 -2.06 10.73 0.15
C PHE A 70 -1.00 11.82 -0.08
N ARG A 71 -0.05 11.53 -0.97
CA ARG A 71 0.96 12.49 -1.44
C ARG A 71 0.42 13.36 -2.57
N GLY A 72 1.11 14.47 -2.81
CA GLY A 72 0.73 15.48 -3.80
C GLY A 72 -0.18 16.57 -3.22
N THR A 73 -0.25 17.70 -3.91
CA THR A 73 -1.01 18.88 -3.49
C THR A 73 -2.49 18.70 -3.87
N LEU A 74 -3.42 19.07 -2.98
CA LEU A 74 -4.85 18.99 -3.30
C LEU A 74 -5.18 19.78 -4.58
N GLY A 75 -5.99 19.16 -5.45
CA GLY A 75 -6.42 19.76 -6.71
C GLY A 75 -5.39 19.67 -7.85
N THR A 76 -4.22 19.07 -7.63
CA THR A 76 -3.22 18.86 -8.69
C THR A 76 -3.25 17.42 -9.22
N PRO A 77 -2.77 17.17 -10.46
CA PRO A 77 -2.75 15.81 -11.03
C PRO A 77 -1.84 14.83 -10.27
N GLU A 78 -0.85 15.33 -9.54
CA GLU A 78 0.09 14.52 -8.77
C GLU A 78 -0.51 14.03 -7.44
N ARG A 79 -1.71 14.51 -7.08
CA ARG A 79 -2.41 14.08 -5.87
C ARG A 79 -2.82 12.62 -6.00
N GLU A 80 -2.42 11.81 -5.03
CA GLU A 80 -2.93 10.45 -4.92
C GLU A 80 -4.43 10.47 -4.66
N GLN A 81 -5.14 9.57 -5.31
CA GLN A 81 -6.60 9.42 -5.23
C GLN A 81 -7.01 7.99 -4.89
N SER A 82 -6.09 7.02 -4.84
CA SER A 82 -6.39 5.63 -4.51
C SER A 82 -5.49 5.11 -3.39
N LEU A 83 -6.06 4.30 -2.50
CA LEU A 83 -5.27 3.56 -1.52
C LEU A 83 -4.23 2.64 -2.18
N ARG A 84 -4.47 2.17 -3.41
CA ARG A 84 -3.51 1.37 -4.19
C ARG A 84 -2.17 2.11 -4.32
N GLN A 85 -2.21 3.39 -4.67
CA GLN A 85 -1.01 4.21 -4.86
C GLN A 85 -0.17 4.32 -3.58
N VAL A 86 -0.83 4.47 -2.43
CA VAL A 86 -0.16 4.53 -1.13
C VAL A 86 0.52 3.21 -0.78
N ILE A 87 -0.19 2.09 -0.99
CA ILE A 87 0.33 0.75 -0.72
C ILE A 87 1.46 0.41 -1.69
N ASP A 88 1.27 0.67 -2.98
CA ASP A 88 2.26 0.41 -4.04
C ASP A 88 3.56 1.14 -3.74
N ARG A 89 3.49 2.43 -3.38
CA ARG A 89 4.69 3.18 -3.02
C ARG A 89 5.52 2.51 -1.92
N VAL A 90 4.88 1.97 -0.88
CA VAL A 90 5.58 1.31 0.22
C VAL A 90 6.05 -0.09 -0.19
N ALA A 91 5.14 -0.91 -0.72
CA ALA A 91 5.42 -2.29 -1.05
C ALA A 91 6.47 -2.41 -2.17
N ASP A 92 6.35 -1.59 -3.22
CA ASP A 92 7.28 -1.60 -4.35
C ASP A 92 8.65 -1.08 -3.95
N THR A 93 8.73 -0.05 -3.10
CA THR A 93 10.02 0.46 -2.59
C THR A 93 10.75 -0.60 -1.76
N ILE A 94 10.04 -1.26 -0.84
CA ILE A 94 10.64 -2.33 -0.01
C ILE A 94 11.06 -3.52 -0.88
N THR A 95 10.24 -3.88 -1.87
CA THR A 95 10.55 -4.94 -2.84
C THR A 95 11.81 -4.59 -3.62
N GLN A 96 11.91 -3.36 -4.12
CA GLN A 96 13.07 -2.88 -4.87
C GLN A 96 14.34 -2.94 -4.04
N TRP A 97 14.31 -2.52 -2.77
CA TRP A 97 15.46 -2.68 -1.86
C TRP A 97 15.84 -4.15 -1.64
N GLY A 98 14.85 -5.05 -1.58
CA GLY A 98 15.08 -6.48 -1.52
C GLY A 98 15.82 -7.03 -2.74
N VAL A 99 15.43 -6.56 -3.94
CA VAL A 99 16.08 -6.90 -5.21
C VAL A 99 17.52 -6.37 -5.24
N GLU A 100 17.72 -5.09 -4.92
CA GLU A 100 19.05 -4.46 -4.88
C GLU A 100 19.98 -5.11 -3.84
N GLY A 101 19.41 -5.54 -2.71
CA GLY A 101 20.12 -6.28 -1.67
C GLY A 101 20.46 -7.73 -2.06
N GLY A 102 19.88 -8.25 -3.14
CA GLY A 102 20.04 -9.63 -3.57
C GLY A 102 19.44 -10.64 -2.58
N TYR A 103 18.29 -10.30 -1.98
CA TYR A 103 17.60 -11.14 -1.00
C TYR A 103 16.74 -12.25 -1.63
N PHE A 104 16.31 -12.08 -2.87
CA PHE A 104 15.44 -13.01 -3.58
C PHE A 104 16.26 -13.94 -4.48
N ALA A 105 15.85 -15.22 -4.55
CA ALA A 105 16.46 -16.22 -5.41
C ALA A 105 16.11 -16.02 -6.88
N ASP A 106 14.87 -15.64 -7.17
CA ASP A 106 14.35 -15.45 -8.53
C ASP A 106 13.19 -14.44 -8.58
N GLN A 107 12.69 -14.18 -9.79
CA GLN A 107 11.57 -13.26 -10.00
C GLN A 107 10.27 -13.74 -9.37
N ALA A 108 10.05 -15.07 -9.29
CA ALA A 108 8.83 -15.60 -8.69
C ALA A 108 8.76 -15.30 -7.19
N GLU A 109 9.91 -15.31 -6.50
CA GLU A 109 10.04 -14.91 -5.10
C GLU A 109 9.84 -13.41 -4.90
N VAL A 110 10.36 -12.57 -5.82
CA VAL A 110 10.11 -11.12 -5.84
C VAL A 110 8.61 -10.84 -5.92
N ASP A 111 7.94 -11.46 -6.90
CA ASP A 111 6.51 -11.28 -7.13
C ASP A 111 5.67 -11.84 -5.96
N ALA A 112 6.13 -12.94 -5.34
CA ALA A 112 5.50 -13.50 -4.15
C ALA A 112 5.57 -12.50 -3.00
N PHE A 113 6.76 -11.98 -2.68
CA PHE A 113 6.95 -11.00 -1.62
C PHE A 113 6.09 -9.75 -1.83
N ASN A 114 6.15 -9.17 -3.03
CA ASN A 114 5.42 -7.94 -3.33
C ASN A 114 3.90 -8.14 -3.19
N HIS A 115 3.36 -9.21 -3.77
CA HIS A 115 1.93 -9.49 -3.70
C HIS A 115 1.47 -9.83 -2.29
N GLU A 116 2.22 -10.64 -1.53
CA GLU A 116 1.89 -10.95 -0.14
C GLU A 116 1.87 -9.69 0.72
N LEU A 117 2.86 -8.80 0.55
CA LEU A 117 2.90 -7.54 1.28
C LEU A 117 1.71 -6.64 0.91
N LYS A 118 1.42 -6.47 -0.38
CA LYS A 118 0.25 -5.70 -0.85
C LYS A 118 -1.06 -6.26 -0.29
N TYR A 119 -1.22 -7.59 -0.30
CA TYR A 119 -2.38 -8.26 0.28
C TYR A 119 -2.53 -7.98 1.78
N ILE A 120 -1.45 -8.14 2.55
CA ILE A 120 -1.45 -7.89 4.00
C ILE A 120 -1.86 -6.45 4.31
N LEU A 121 -1.35 -5.48 3.54
CA LEU A 121 -1.63 -4.06 3.75
C LEU A 121 -3.06 -3.68 3.33
N VAL A 122 -3.53 -4.10 2.14
CA VAL A 122 -4.86 -3.73 1.64
C VAL A 122 -5.97 -4.33 2.50
N THR A 123 -5.74 -5.53 3.03
CA THR A 123 -6.70 -6.24 3.90
C THR A 123 -6.50 -5.95 5.39
N GLN A 124 -5.67 -4.97 5.73
CA GLN A 124 -5.42 -4.50 7.11
C GLN A 124 -4.99 -5.60 8.10
N ARG A 125 -4.30 -6.65 7.62
CA ARG A 125 -3.74 -7.71 8.46
C ARG A 125 -2.51 -7.26 9.24
N ALA A 126 -1.78 -6.29 8.69
CA ALA A 126 -0.72 -5.56 9.38
C ALA A 126 -0.62 -4.14 8.81
N ALA A 127 0.08 -3.26 9.52
CA ALA A 127 0.40 -1.92 9.05
C ALA A 127 1.79 -1.52 9.55
N PHE A 128 2.52 -0.75 8.75
CA PHE A 128 3.73 -0.09 9.21
C PHE A 128 3.39 1.09 10.13
N ASN A 129 4.38 1.54 10.90
CA ASN A 129 4.28 2.80 11.62
C ASN A 129 4.19 3.99 10.66
N SER A 130 3.67 5.12 11.12
CA SER A 130 3.39 6.28 10.28
C SER A 130 4.58 6.78 9.43
N PRO A 131 5.83 6.84 9.95
CA PRO A 131 6.98 7.30 9.16
C PRO A 131 7.23 6.52 7.87
N VAL A 132 6.99 5.21 7.85
CA VAL A 132 7.18 4.38 6.64
C VAL A 132 6.21 4.80 5.53
N TRP A 133 4.99 5.22 5.89
CA TRP A 133 4.01 5.67 4.91
C TRP A 133 4.32 7.06 4.34
N PHE A 134 4.95 7.92 5.14
CA PHE A 134 5.19 9.32 4.79
C PHE A 134 6.45 9.55 3.93
N ASN A 135 7.51 8.76 4.12
CA ASN A 135 8.80 8.91 3.44
C ASN A 135 8.86 8.06 2.17
#